data_AF-A0A0G2FRL5-F1
#
_entry.id   AF-A0A0G2FRL5-F1
#
_cell.length_a   1.000
_cell.length_b   1.000
_cell.length_c   1.000
_cell.angle_alpha   90.00
_cell.angle_beta   90.00
_cell.angle_gamma   90.00
#
_symmetry.space_group_name_H-M   'P 1'
#
loop_
_entity.id
_entity.type
_entity.pdbx_description
1 polymer ?
#
loop_
_entity_poly.entity_id
_entity_poly.type
_entity_poly.pdbx_seq_one_letter_code
_entity_poly.pdbx_strand_id
1 'polypeptide(L)'
;MLGWNAQDIQGKLRPTETEVAALGPYFQAAWDRESMPNPDKLVAIISVIAGRPSPGHRRPLPLHSSYHRISLLGPGTFTSPAPRWAIRSTFETGFFADAGQLGEEKHMWMCKKQREVIRRMPCCRGEMANCHPPFAAESRAACVRLTDGPQPAEMPDIEYSAEDDAILERWLRENVGTTWHPLGTCKMLPGEEMGVVHPSLDVYGVRGLKLTDLSIAPRNVAANTNNTVLAVGERAVDIIIKELGL
;
A
#
# COMPACT_ATOMS: atom_id res chain seq x y z
N MET A 1 16.66 -21.58 -13.86
CA MET A 1 16.16 -20.45 -13.07
C MET A 1 15.01 -19.83 -13.85
N LEU A 2 13.82 -19.74 -13.27
CA LEU A 2 12.71 -19.00 -13.89
C LEU A 2 13.02 -17.50 -13.77
N GLY A 3 13.13 -16.78 -14.88
CA GLY A 3 13.47 -15.35 -14.93
C GLY A 3 12.27 -14.42 -14.80
N TRP A 4 11.25 -14.81 -14.04
CA TRP A 4 9.93 -14.17 -14.04
C TRP A 4 9.32 -14.17 -12.63
N ASN A 5 8.73 -13.04 -12.23
CA ASN A 5 8.14 -12.83 -10.90
C ASN A 5 6.61 -13.05 -10.86
N ALA A 6 6.00 -13.48 -11.96
CA ALA A 6 4.56 -13.68 -12.12
C ALA A 6 3.69 -12.39 -12.05
N GLN A 7 4.28 -11.19 -12.08
CA GLN A 7 3.57 -9.91 -12.04
C GLN A 7 3.70 -9.16 -13.37
N ASP A 8 2.88 -9.53 -14.35
CA ASP A 8 2.98 -8.95 -15.70
C ASP A 8 2.22 -7.64 -15.88
N ILE A 9 1.16 -7.44 -15.09
CA ILE A 9 0.26 -6.31 -15.24
C ILE A 9 0.14 -5.58 -13.91
N GLN A 10 0.43 -4.28 -13.96
CA GLN A 10 0.21 -3.36 -12.85
C GLN A 10 -0.51 -2.11 -13.34
N GLY A 11 -1.40 -1.59 -12.52
CA GLY A 11 -2.13 -0.36 -12.77
C GLY A 11 -1.92 0.62 -11.62
N LYS A 12 -1.80 1.89 -11.95
CA LYS A 12 -1.73 2.99 -11.00
C LYS A 12 -3.03 3.78 -11.13
N LEU A 13 -3.81 3.81 -10.06
CA LEU A 13 -5.17 4.32 -10.08
C LEU A 13 -5.28 5.62 -9.30
N ARG A 14 -6.18 6.47 -9.80
CA ARG A 14 -6.60 7.72 -9.18
C ARG A 14 -8.13 7.77 -9.26
N PRO A 15 -8.84 8.03 -8.14
CA PRO A 15 -10.28 8.11 -8.14
C PRO A 15 -10.75 9.32 -8.97
N THR A 16 -11.92 9.19 -9.60
CA THR A 16 -12.63 10.32 -10.20
C THR A 16 -13.20 11.22 -9.11
N GLU A 17 -13.56 12.46 -9.43
CA GLU A 17 -14.17 13.39 -8.46
C GLU A 17 -15.45 12.82 -7.84
N THR A 18 -16.27 12.10 -8.61
CA THR A 18 -17.46 11.41 -8.11
C THR A 18 -17.10 10.31 -7.11
N GLU A 19 -16.02 9.56 -7.35
CA GLU A 19 -15.55 8.55 -6.40
C GLU A 19 -14.97 9.17 -5.14
N VAL A 20 -14.26 10.30 -5.24
CA VAL A 20 -13.74 11.03 -4.07
C VAL A 20 -14.91 11.53 -3.21
N ALA A 21 -15.94 12.11 -3.81
CA ALA A 21 -17.12 12.60 -3.08
C ALA A 21 -17.87 11.46 -2.36
N ALA A 22 -17.84 10.23 -2.90
CA ALA A 22 -18.41 9.05 -2.28
C ALA A 22 -17.56 8.46 -1.15
N LEU A 23 -16.28 8.84 -1.03
CA LEU A 23 -15.33 8.35 -0.03
C LEU A 23 -15.36 9.15 1.28
N GLY A 24 -16.40 9.94 1.50
CA GLY A 24 -16.61 10.64 2.77
C GLY A 24 -15.77 11.93 2.93
N PRO A 25 -16.10 12.74 3.95
CA PRO A 25 -15.53 14.07 4.12
C PRO A 25 -14.05 14.06 4.52
N TYR A 26 -13.59 13.02 5.23
CA TYR A 26 -12.18 12.92 5.63
C TYR A 26 -11.28 12.62 4.44
N PHE A 27 -11.66 11.65 3.59
CA PHE A 27 -10.96 11.40 2.34
C PHE A 27 -10.96 12.62 1.42
N GLN A 28 -12.11 13.28 1.26
CA GLN A 28 -12.24 14.50 0.45
C GLN A 28 -11.26 15.59 0.93
N ALA A 29 -11.21 15.88 2.23
CA ALA A 29 -10.31 16.90 2.77
C ALA A 29 -8.82 16.56 2.53
N ALA A 30 -8.44 15.29 2.66
CA ALA A 30 -7.08 14.84 2.38
C ALA A 30 -6.76 14.85 0.88
N TRP A 31 -7.73 14.51 0.04
CA TRP A 31 -7.66 14.60 -1.41
C TRP A 31 -7.40 16.04 -1.85
N ASP A 32 -8.20 17.00 -1.37
CA ASP A 32 -8.09 18.42 -1.70
C ASP A 32 -6.74 19.00 -1.27
N ARG A 33 -6.26 18.60 -0.08
CA ARG A 33 -4.97 19.06 0.46
C ARG A 33 -3.77 18.56 -0.36
N GLU A 34 -3.82 17.32 -0.83
CA GLU A 34 -2.60 16.64 -1.27
C GLU A 34 -2.63 16.05 -2.66
N SER A 35 -3.74 15.48 -3.08
CA SER A 35 -3.81 14.73 -4.33
C SER A 35 -4.34 15.61 -5.44
N MET A 36 -5.41 16.38 -5.20
CA MET A 36 -6.01 17.33 -6.14
C MET A 36 -4.98 18.27 -6.79
N PRO A 37 -4.14 19.01 -6.03
CA PRO A 37 -3.14 19.90 -6.63
C PRO A 37 -1.96 19.18 -7.30
N ASN A 38 -1.81 17.86 -7.11
CA ASN A 38 -0.69 17.07 -7.61
C ASN A 38 -1.21 15.97 -8.55
N PRO A 39 -1.42 16.24 -9.85
CA PRO A 39 -2.02 15.27 -10.78
C PRO A 39 -1.18 13.99 -10.91
N ASP A 40 0.14 14.08 -10.76
CA ASP A 40 1.05 12.92 -10.81
C ASP A 40 1.01 12.05 -9.55
N LYS A 41 0.33 12.51 -8.48
CA LYS A 41 0.19 11.74 -7.24
C LYS A 41 -0.92 10.71 -7.39
N LEU A 42 -0.52 9.45 -7.28
CA LEU A 42 -1.40 8.31 -7.44
C LEU A 42 -1.98 7.89 -6.09
N VAL A 43 -3.19 7.32 -6.10
CA VAL A 43 -3.86 6.90 -4.87
C VAL A 43 -3.61 5.42 -4.63
N ALA A 44 -3.67 4.57 -5.66
CA ALA A 44 -3.55 3.13 -5.51
C ALA A 44 -2.64 2.51 -6.56
N ILE A 45 -2.00 1.39 -6.18
CA ILE A 45 -1.38 0.45 -7.11
C ILE A 45 -2.18 -0.85 -7.04
N ILE A 46 -2.59 -1.35 -8.20
CA ILE A 46 -3.12 -2.69 -8.38
C ILE A 46 -2.09 -3.51 -9.16
N SER A 47 -1.92 -4.78 -8.79
CA SER A 47 -1.07 -5.71 -9.54
C SER A 47 -1.79 -7.03 -9.66
N VAL A 48 -1.75 -7.59 -10.86
CA VAL A 48 -2.24 -8.93 -11.14
C VAL A 48 -1.07 -9.89 -11.10
N ILE A 49 -1.16 -10.89 -10.23
CA ILE A 49 -0.16 -11.95 -10.05
C ILE A 49 -0.71 -13.24 -10.65
N ALA A 50 0.03 -13.83 -11.60
CA ALA A 50 -0.26 -15.10 -12.25
C ALA A 50 0.04 -16.29 -11.31
N GLY A 51 -0.72 -16.34 -10.21
CA GLY A 51 -0.59 -17.31 -9.14
C GLY A 51 -0.73 -16.66 -7.77
N ARG A 52 -1.16 -17.45 -6.79
CA ARG A 52 -1.22 -17.06 -5.38
C ARG A 52 0.11 -17.40 -4.71
N PRO A 53 0.84 -16.45 -4.11
CA PRO A 53 1.91 -16.79 -3.19
C PRO A 53 1.29 -17.43 -1.94
N SER A 54 1.35 -18.76 -1.79
CA SER A 54 0.87 -19.44 -0.58
C SER A 54 1.73 -20.67 -0.29
N PRO A 55 2.30 -20.78 0.93
CA PRO A 55 3.02 -21.98 1.33
C PRO A 55 2.12 -23.23 1.26
N GLY A 56 2.62 -24.30 0.64
CA GLY A 56 2.04 -25.65 0.77
C GLY A 56 0.88 -26.02 -0.17
N HIS A 57 0.49 -25.20 -1.14
CA HIS A 57 -0.60 -25.54 -2.07
C HIS A 57 -0.09 -26.17 -3.39
N ARG A 58 -0.59 -27.36 -3.74
CA ARG A 58 -0.23 -28.14 -4.95
C ARG A 58 -1.18 -27.97 -6.14
N ARG A 59 -2.17 -27.08 -6.07
CA ARG A 59 -3.13 -26.81 -7.17
C ARG A 59 -2.69 -25.57 -7.95
N PRO A 60 -3.06 -25.43 -9.25
CA PRO A 60 -2.86 -24.18 -9.98
C PRO A 60 -3.47 -23.05 -9.15
N LEU A 61 -2.62 -22.09 -8.79
CA LEU A 61 -3.01 -21.05 -7.88
C LEU A 61 -3.74 -19.98 -8.69
N PRO A 62 -4.90 -19.51 -8.24
CA PRO A 62 -5.68 -18.54 -8.99
C PRO A 62 -4.95 -17.20 -9.07
N LEU A 63 -5.40 -16.40 -10.03
CA LEU A 63 -5.01 -15.01 -10.17
C LEU A 63 -5.19 -14.29 -8.84
N HIS A 64 -4.11 -13.74 -8.29
CA HIS A 64 -4.15 -12.94 -7.07
C HIS A 64 -3.96 -11.47 -7.47
N SER A 65 -4.69 -10.56 -6.82
CA SER A 65 -4.39 -9.14 -6.96
C SER A 65 -4.21 -8.51 -5.59
N SER A 66 -3.13 -7.74 -5.48
CA SER A 66 -2.69 -7.06 -4.26
C SER A 66 -2.79 -5.55 -4.46
N TYR A 67 -3.26 -4.83 -3.43
CA TYR A 67 -3.34 -3.38 -3.43
C TYR A 67 -2.33 -2.76 -2.46
N HIS A 68 -1.82 -1.59 -2.83
CA HIS A 68 -0.85 -0.84 -2.03
C HIS A 68 -1.38 0.58 -1.80
N ARG A 69 -1.46 1.00 -0.52
CA ARG A 69 -1.78 2.38 -0.15
C ARG A 69 -0.60 3.30 -0.48
N ILE A 70 -0.83 4.30 -1.31
CA ILE A 70 0.12 5.42 -1.52
C ILE A 70 -0.33 6.61 -0.65
N SER A 71 0.16 6.71 0.60
CA SER A 71 -0.19 7.76 1.61
C SER A 71 -1.71 7.85 1.93
N LEU A 72 -2.24 8.25 3.09
CA LEU A 72 -1.84 9.21 4.10
C LEU A 72 -2.02 8.68 5.53
N LEU A 73 -1.00 8.95 6.36
CA LEU A 73 -0.99 9.05 7.83
C LEU A 73 -1.39 7.85 8.71
N GLY A 74 -0.67 6.72 8.63
CA GLY A 74 -0.49 5.88 9.83
C GLY A 74 0.95 5.99 10.32
N PRO A 75 1.27 6.69 11.42
CA PRO A 75 2.61 6.66 11.98
C PRO A 75 2.83 5.31 12.68
N GLY A 76 3.69 4.47 12.11
CA GLY A 76 4.29 3.36 12.85
C GLY A 76 5.46 3.87 13.68
N THR A 77 5.63 3.37 14.90
CA THR A 77 6.76 3.72 15.76
C THR A 77 7.59 2.49 16.09
N PHE A 78 8.90 2.69 16.20
CA PHE A 78 9.85 1.69 16.66
C PHE A 78 10.71 2.34 17.74
N THR A 79 10.70 1.78 18.94
CA THR A 79 11.55 2.24 20.04
C THR A 79 12.20 1.04 20.74
N SER A 80 13.45 1.22 21.15
CA SER A 80 14.18 0.22 21.93
C SER A 80 14.53 0.82 23.29
N PRO A 81 13.86 0.42 24.38
CA PRO A 81 14.09 1.00 25.70
C PRO A 81 15.34 0.45 26.43
N ALA A 82 16.10 -0.47 25.84
CA ALA A 82 17.18 -1.20 26.52
C ALA A 82 18.53 -1.22 25.74
N PRO A 83 19.68 -1.37 26.43
CA PRO A 83 20.98 -1.48 25.78
C PRO A 83 21.11 -2.74 24.91
N ARG A 84 22.04 -2.65 23.94
CA ARG A 84 22.29 -3.43 22.70
C ARG A 84 22.06 -4.96 22.63
N TRP A 85 21.69 -5.65 23.70
CA TRP A 85 21.53 -7.12 23.73
C TRP A 85 20.16 -7.62 24.21
N ALA A 86 19.32 -6.77 24.81
CA ALA A 86 17.96 -7.13 25.22
C ALA A 86 16.96 -6.70 24.15
N ILE A 87 16.79 -7.50 23.10
CA ILE A 87 15.89 -7.21 21.97
C ILE A 87 14.44 -7.44 22.40
N ARG A 88 13.86 -6.46 23.10
CA ARG A 88 12.41 -6.29 23.16
C ARG A 88 12.09 -4.88 22.67
N SER A 89 12.17 -4.70 21.36
CA SER A 89 11.66 -3.50 20.71
C SER A 89 10.14 -3.50 20.76
N THR A 90 9.54 -2.37 21.06
CA THR A 90 8.12 -2.15 20.77
C THR A 90 7.99 -1.81 19.29
N PHE A 91 7.10 -2.51 18.60
CA PHE A 91 6.85 -2.31 17.18
C PHE A 91 5.36 -2.14 16.96
N GLU A 92 4.97 -0.97 16.48
CA GLU A 92 3.61 -0.64 16.12
C GLU A 92 3.57 -0.34 14.62
N THR A 93 2.75 -1.08 13.88
CA THR A 93 2.66 -0.93 12.42
C THR A 93 1.98 0.38 12.02
N GLY A 94 1.06 0.88 12.85
CA GLY A 94 0.23 2.04 12.53
C GLY A 94 -0.80 1.78 11.42
N PHE A 95 -1.05 0.52 11.02
CA PHE A 95 -2.07 0.21 10.02
C PHE A 95 -3.46 0.59 10.52
N PHE A 96 -4.18 1.42 9.75
CA PHE A 96 -5.52 1.93 10.10
C PHE A 96 -5.56 2.66 11.46
N ALA A 97 -4.43 3.23 11.90
CA ALA A 97 -4.36 4.09 13.07
C ALA A 97 -4.61 5.58 12.70
N ASP A 98 -4.99 5.84 11.46
CA ASP A 98 -5.18 7.19 10.93
C ASP A 98 -6.49 7.83 11.43
N ALA A 99 -6.45 9.14 11.65
CA ALA A 99 -7.64 9.88 12.06
C ALA A 99 -8.65 9.93 10.90
N GLY A 100 -9.92 9.64 11.21
CA GLY A 100 -11.01 9.77 10.25
C GLY A 100 -11.17 8.62 9.26
N GLN A 101 -10.56 7.45 9.51
CA GLN A 101 -10.73 6.22 8.72
C GLN A 101 -10.36 6.35 7.23
N LEU A 102 -9.53 7.32 6.88
CA LEU A 102 -9.07 7.58 5.52
C LEU A 102 -8.40 6.33 4.91
N GLY A 103 -7.72 5.59 5.76
CA GLY A 103 -7.09 4.36 5.41
C GLY A 103 -8.04 3.27 4.96
N GLU A 104 -9.07 3.06 5.74
CA GLU A 104 -10.13 2.09 5.57
C GLU A 104 -10.93 2.44 4.31
N GLU A 105 -11.43 3.68 4.20
CA GLU A 105 -12.18 4.18 3.05
C GLU A 105 -11.42 3.92 1.74
N LYS A 106 -10.14 4.28 1.71
CA LYS A 106 -9.27 4.04 0.55
C LYS A 106 -9.12 2.55 0.22
N HIS A 107 -8.94 1.69 1.23
CA HIS A 107 -8.81 0.25 1.01
C HIS A 107 -10.12 -0.39 0.56
N MET A 108 -11.25 0.07 1.08
CA MET A 108 -12.56 -0.37 0.63
C MET A 108 -12.77 -0.02 -0.85
N TRP A 109 -12.50 1.23 -1.25
CA TRP A 109 -12.54 1.63 -2.65
C TRP A 109 -11.62 0.79 -3.54
N MET A 110 -10.37 0.57 -3.11
CA MET A 110 -9.42 -0.27 -3.86
C MET A 110 -9.94 -1.71 -4.03
N CYS A 111 -10.50 -2.31 -2.97
CA CYS A 111 -11.05 -3.66 -3.02
C CYS A 111 -12.21 -3.74 -4.02
N LYS A 112 -13.17 -2.81 -3.93
CA LYS A 112 -14.32 -2.75 -4.84
C LYS A 112 -13.86 -2.57 -6.29
N LYS A 113 -12.97 -1.61 -6.56
CA LYS A 113 -12.43 -1.33 -7.90
C LYS A 113 -11.67 -2.51 -8.49
N GLN A 114 -10.81 -3.15 -7.70
CA GLN A 114 -10.09 -4.34 -8.12
C GLN A 114 -11.04 -5.46 -8.49
N ARG A 115 -12.07 -5.70 -7.66
CA ARG A 115 -13.10 -6.72 -7.94
C ARG A 115 -13.76 -6.47 -9.30
N GLU A 116 -14.07 -5.20 -9.63
CA GLU A 116 -14.67 -4.80 -10.91
C GLU A 116 -13.76 -5.07 -12.12
N VAL A 117 -12.45 -4.86 -11.97
CA VAL A 117 -11.46 -5.15 -13.00
C VAL A 117 -11.35 -6.67 -13.22
N ILE A 118 -11.15 -7.44 -12.15
CA ILE A 118 -10.90 -8.88 -12.23
C ILE A 118 -12.10 -9.62 -12.82
N ARG A 119 -13.34 -9.30 -12.41
CA ARG A 119 -14.54 -9.99 -12.94
C ARG A 119 -14.79 -9.82 -14.43
N ARG A 120 -14.24 -8.75 -15.02
CA ARG A 120 -14.35 -8.46 -16.46
C ARG A 120 -13.20 -9.04 -17.28
N MET A 121 -12.20 -9.65 -16.63
CA MET A 121 -11.12 -10.33 -17.34
C MET A 121 -11.64 -11.63 -17.98
N PRO A 122 -11.32 -11.93 -19.25
CA PRO A 122 -11.72 -13.18 -19.91
C PRO A 122 -11.26 -14.47 -19.20
N CYS A 123 -10.17 -14.37 -18.42
CA CYS A 123 -9.64 -15.48 -17.62
C CYS A 123 -10.36 -15.65 -16.26
N CYS A 124 -11.24 -14.72 -15.87
CA CYS A 124 -11.96 -14.85 -14.61
C CYS A 124 -12.94 -16.01 -14.67
N ARG A 125 -12.91 -16.86 -13.64
CA ARG A 125 -13.82 -18.00 -13.50
C ARG A 125 -14.73 -17.87 -12.30
N GLY A 126 -14.63 -16.80 -11.52
CA GLY A 126 -15.36 -16.60 -10.26
C GLY A 126 -14.40 -16.27 -9.13
N GLU A 127 -14.91 -16.27 -7.91
CA GLU A 127 -14.21 -15.75 -6.74
C GLU A 127 -13.97 -16.84 -5.69
N MET A 128 -12.84 -16.77 -5.01
CA MET A 128 -12.53 -17.67 -3.90
C MET A 128 -13.05 -17.10 -2.59
N ALA A 129 -14.13 -17.67 -2.07
CA ALA A 129 -14.75 -17.19 -0.83
C ALA A 129 -13.78 -17.08 0.37
N ASN A 130 -12.80 -17.99 0.47
CA ASN A 130 -11.81 -17.95 1.57
C ASN A 130 -10.76 -16.82 1.44
N CYS A 131 -10.71 -16.11 0.32
CA CYS A 131 -9.81 -14.99 0.06
C CYS A 131 -10.56 -13.67 -0.13
N HIS A 132 -11.85 -13.64 0.22
CA HIS A 132 -12.74 -12.50 0.09
C HIS A 132 -13.45 -12.21 1.42
N PRO A 133 -14.01 -11.00 1.60
CA PRO A 133 -14.86 -10.71 2.74
C PRO A 133 -16.05 -11.69 2.81
N PRO A 134 -16.42 -12.16 4.00
CA PRO A 134 -17.49 -13.13 4.18
C PRO A 134 -18.87 -12.44 4.12
N PHE A 135 -19.23 -11.93 2.94
CA PHE A 135 -20.55 -11.33 2.69
C PHE A 135 -21.67 -12.37 2.88
N ALA A 136 -22.86 -11.91 3.26
CA ALA A 136 -24.03 -12.77 3.40
C ALA A 136 -24.40 -13.42 2.07
N ALA A 137 -24.95 -14.63 2.09
CA ALA A 137 -25.22 -15.41 0.87
C ALA A 137 -26.26 -14.75 -0.05
N GLU A 138 -27.18 -13.99 0.56
CA GLU A 138 -28.24 -13.20 -0.06
C GLU A 138 -27.78 -11.81 -0.53
N SER A 139 -26.58 -11.37 -0.14
CA SER A 139 -26.05 -10.07 -0.53
C SER A 139 -25.76 -10.01 -2.03
N ARG A 140 -26.00 -8.84 -2.63
CA ARG A 140 -25.57 -8.54 -4.01
C ARG A 140 -24.04 -8.52 -4.14
N ALA A 141 -23.32 -8.36 -3.03
CA ALA A 141 -21.86 -8.44 -2.95
C ALA A 141 -21.32 -9.85 -2.66
N ALA A 142 -22.16 -10.87 -2.52
CA ALA A 142 -21.73 -12.25 -2.29
C ALA A 142 -20.75 -12.76 -3.37
N CYS A 143 -19.82 -13.65 -2.99
CA CYS A 143 -18.86 -14.20 -3.95
C CYS A 143 -19.54 -15.02 -5.04
N VAL A 144 -19.20 -14.74 -6.30
CA VAL A 144 -19.68 -15.51 -7.45
C VAL A 144 -18.94 -16.85 -7.51
N ARG A 145 -19.70 -17.95 -7.63
CA ARG A 145 -19.14 -19.31 -7.70
C ARG A 145 -18.30 -19.51 -8.96
N LEU A 146 -17.35 -20.43 -8.86
CA LEU A 146 -16.51 -20.80 -10.00
C LEU A 146 -17.36 -21.47 -11.10
N THR A 147 -17.44 -20.87 -12.27
CA THR A 147 -18.08 -21.43 -13.47
C THR A 147 -17.03 -22.03 -14.40
N ASP A 148 -17.40 -23.03 -15.19
CA ASP A 148 -16.49 -23.63 -16.20
C ASP A 148 -16.21 -22.67 -17.38
N GLY A 149 -17.09 -21.70 -17.61
CA GLY A 149 -16.99 -20.70 -18.68
C GLY A 149 -16.54 -19.31 -18.20
N PRO A 150 -16.14 -18.41 -19.13
CA PRO A 150 -15.85 -17.01 -18.83
C PRO A 150 -17.10 -16.28 -18.33
N GLN A 151 -16.89 -15.24 -17.53
CA GLN A 151 -17.97 -14.35 -17.09
C GLN A 151 -18.54 -13.56 -18.28
N PRO A 152 -19.82 -13.11 -18.22
CA PRO A 152 -20.41 -12.27 -19.24
C PRO A 152 -19.57 -11.01 -19.52
N ALA A 153 -19.47 -10.61 -20.79
CA ALA A 153 -18.71 -9.42 -21.19
C ALA A 153 -19.33 -8.12 -20.64
N GLU A 154 -20.66 -8.07 -20.58
CA GLU A 154 -21.43 -6.99 -19.94
C GLU A 154 -22.02 -7.51 -18.64
N MET A 155 -21.64 -6.87 -17.53
CA MET A 155 -22.13 -7.20 -16.20
C MET A 155 -22.30 -5.88 -15.42
N PRO A 156 -23.43 -5.70 -14.69
CA PRO A 156 -23.58 -4.56 -13.81
C PRO A 156 -22.49 -4.55 -12.74
N ASP A 157 -22.17 -3.35 -12.25
CA ASP A 157 -21.29 -3.19 -11.10
C ASP A 157 -21.91 -3.85 -9.86
N ILE A 158 -21.07 -4.32 -8.95
CA ILE A 158 -21.55 -4.88 -7.69
C ILE A 158 -22.09 -3.76 -6.81
N GLU A 159 -23.31 -3.96 -6.34
CA GLU A 159 -23.91 -3.13 -5.32
C GLU A 159 -23.52 -3.64 -3.92
N TYR A 160 -23.08 -2.72 -3.07
CA TYR A 160 -22.70 -2.98 -1.69
C TYR A 160 -23.68 -2.25 -0.77
N SER A 161 -24.25 -2.96 0.20
CA SER A 161 -25.02 -2.32 1.27
C SER A 161 -24.12 -1.77 2.38
N ALA A 162 -24.70 -1.05 3.34
CA ALA A 162 -23.98 -0.60 4.52
C ALA A 162 -23.45 -1.78 5.37
N GLU A 163 -24.21 -2.88 5.42
CA GLU A 163 -23.81 -4.11 6.08
C GLU A 163 -22.62 -4.78 5.38
N ASP A 164 -22.60 -4.79 4.04
CA ASP A 164 -21.46 -5.28 3.27
C ASP A 164 -20.21 -4.44 3.54
N ASP A 165 -20.34 -3.10 3.59
CA ASP A 165 -19.23 -2.20 3.87
C ASP A 165 -18.65 -2.42 5.27
N ALA A 166 -19.51 -2.64 6.27
CA ALA A 166 -19.05 -3.00 7.62
C ALA A 166 -18.34 -4.37 7.66
N ILE A 167 -18.77 -5.34 6.85
CA ILE A 167 -18.08 -6.64 6.71
C ILE A 167 -16.72 -6.45 6.05
N LEU A 168 -16.66 -5.66 4.97
CA LEU A 168 -15.43 -5.38 4.23
C LEU A 168 -14.41 -4.62 5.10
N GLU A 169 -14.84 -3.62 5.86
CA GLU A 169 -13.96 -2.87 6.77
C GLU A 169 -13.32 -3.79 7.82
N ARG A 170 -14.12 -4.63 8.50
CA ARG A 170 -13.61 -5.59 9.47
C ARG A 170 -12.63 -6.58 8.82
N TRP A 171 -13.00 -7.13 7.65
CA TRP A 171 -12.14 -8.05 6.91
C TRP A 171 -10.80 -7.38 6.53
N LEU A 172 -10.81 -6.11 6.14
CA LEU A 172 -9.59 -5.35 5.85
C LEU A 172 -8.69 -5.22 7.08
N ARG A 173 -9.23 -4.91 8.26
CA ARG A 173 -8.45 -4.82 9.51
C ARG A 173 -7.77 -6.15 9.86
N GLU A 174 -8.42 -7.27 9.57
CA GLU A 174 -7.91 -8.61 9.84
C GLU A 174 -6.89 -9.10 8.80
N ASN A 175 -6.91 -8.56 7.57
CA ASN A 175 -6.15 -9.08 6.44
C ASN A 175 -5.13 -8.11 5.84
N VAL A 176 -5.07 -6.85 6.29
CA VAL A 176 -4.05 -5.89 5.83
C VAL A 176 -2.66 -6.32 6.28
N GLY A 177 -1.68 -6.17 5.38
CA GLY A 177 -0.30 -6.54 5.62
C GLY A 177 0.69 -5.53 5.06
N THR A 178 1.95 -5.70 5.44
CA THR A 178 3.04 -4.91 4.86
C THR A 178 3.28 -5.30 3.41
N THR A 179 3.73 -4.32 2.64
CA THR A 179 4.20 -4.49 1.26
C THR A 179 5.73 -4.49 1.20
N TRP A 180 6.39 -4.59 2.36
CA TRP A 180 7.84 -4.52 2.53
C TRP A 180 8.47 -3.23 2.02
N HIS A 181 7.72 -2.13 2.08
CA HIS A 181 8.18 -0.78 1.77
C HIS A 181 8.28 0.15 3.00
N PRO A 182 8.87 -0.28 4.15
CA PRO A 182 9.03 0.61 5.29
C PRO A 182 10.02 1.74 4.97
N LEU A 183 9.72 2.94 5.46
CA LEU A 183 10.53 4.14 5.24
C LEU A 183 10.25 5.19 6.34
N GLY A 184 11.14 6.18 6.47
CA GLY A 184 10.86 7.40 7.23
C GLY A 184 11.04 7.31 8.76
N THR A 185 11.82 6.35 9.26
CA THR A 185 12.18 6.25 10.69
C THR A 185 13.24 7.26 11.14
N CYS A 186 14.02 7.81 10.21
CA CYS A 186 15.10 8.79 10.45
C CYS A 186 14.99 9.97 9.47
N LYS A 187 13.82 10.62 9.42
CA LYS A 187 13.43 11.56 8.37
C LYS A 187 14.44 12.68 8.10
N MET A 188 14.64 12.98 6.82
CA MET A 188 15.35 14.16 6.33
C MET A 188 14.40 15.36 6.32
N LEU A 189 14.21 15.96 7.49
CA LEU A 189 13.37 17.13 7.76
C LEU A 189 14.12 18.11 8.66
N PRO A 190 13.64 19.36 8.84
CA PRO A 190 14.15 20.22 9.90
C PRO A 190 14.02 19.56 11.28
N GLY A 191 14.95 19.86 12.20
CA GLY A 191 14.98 19.23 13.53
C GLY A 191 13.73 19.54 14.35
N GLU A 192 13.19 20.75 14.20
CA GLU A 192 11.93 21.22 14.77
C GLU A 192 10.69 20.47 14.22
N GLU A 193 10.83 19.79 13.07
CA GLU A 193 9.81 18.94 12.45
C GLU A 193 10.11 17.44 12.67
N MET A 194 10.80 17.10 13.75
CA MET A 194 11.25 15.72 14.08
C MET A 194 12.24 15.13 13.07
N GLY A 195 13.03 15.98 12.41
CA GLY A 195 14.14 15.58 11.55
C GLY A 195 15.27 14.88 12.29
N VAL A 196 15.86 13.87 11.66
CA VAL A 196 17.00 13.09 12.19
C VAL A 196 18.27 13.29 11.38
N VAL A 197 18.14 13.63 10.08
CA VAL A 197 19.28 13.94 9.22
C VAL A 197 19.09 15.25 8.46
N HIS A 198 20.21 15.93 8.19
CA HIS A 198 20.27 17.07 7.30
C HIS A 198 20.09 16.67 5.82
N PRO A 199 19.86 17.63 4.90
CA PRO A 199 19.92 17.38 3.46
C PRO A 199 21.27 16.83 2.94
N SER A 200 22.35 17.02 3.71
CA SER A 200 23.67 16.42 3.49
C SER A 200 23.78 14.98 4.02
N LEU A 201 22.67 14.41 4.51
CA LEU A 201 22.56 13.08 5.13
C LEU A 201 23.22 12.94 6.50
N ASP A 202 23.85 14.01 7.02
CA ASP A 202 24.47 14.01 8.34
C ASP A 202 23.43 13.89 9.45
N VAL A 203 23.71 13.04 10.43
CA VAL A 203 22.87 12.92 11.63
C VAL A 203 23.01 14.19 12.49
N TYR A 204 21.88 14.80 12.85
CA TYR A 204 21.88 16.00 13.70
C TYR A 204 22.68 15.75 14.99
N GLY A 205 23.60 16.67 15.31
CA GLY A 205 24.41 16.62 16.54
C GLY A 205 25.55 15.58 16.54
N VAL A 206 25.77 14.84 15.45
CA VAL A 206 26.85 13.84 15.33
C VAL A 206 27.76 14.20 14.16
N ARG A 207 29.08 14.12 14.36
CA ARG A 207 30.07 14.38 13.31
C ARG A 207 30.52 13.07 12.65
N GLY A 208 30.65 13.09 11.32
CA GLY A 208 31.18 11.96 10.55
C GLY A 208 30.24 10.74 10.47
N LEU A 209 28.94 10.95 10.66
CA LEU A 209 27.92 9.90 10.57
C LEU A 209 26.79 10.35 9.63
N LYS A 210 26.51 9.54 8.61
CA LYS A 210 25.41 9.73 7.66
C LYS A 210 24.49 8.52 7.62
N LEU A 211 23.22 8.73 7.27
CA LEU A 211 22.26 7.65 6.99
C LEU A 211 21.86 7.66 5.51
N THR A 212 21.85 6.49 4.88
CA THR A 212 21.79 6.36 3.41
C THR A 212 20.87 5.22 2.95
N ASP A 213 19.71 5.09 3.60
CA ASP A 213 18.66 4.12 3.24
C ASP A 213 17.26 4.77 3.30
N LEU A 214 16.19 3.98 3.16
CA LEU A 214 14.81 4.50 3.16
C LEU A 214 14.36 5.11 4.50
N SER A 215 15.09 4.94 5.59
CA SER A 215 14.78 5.60 6.86
C SER A 215 14.75 7.13 6.72
N ILE A 216 15.54 7.69 5.79
CA ILE A 216 15.64 9.15 5.62
C ILE A 216 14.45 9.76 4.87
N ALA A 217 13.61 8.94 4.21
CA ALA A 217 12.54 9.46 3.38
C ALA A 217 11.57 10.33 4.21
N PRO A 218 11.44 11.63 3.92
CA PRO A 218 10.61 12.53 4.75
C PRO A 218 9.12 12.28 4.54
N ARG A 219 8.74 11.73 3.38
CA ARG A 219 7.38 11.40 2.99
C ARG A 219 7.39 10.10 2.18
N ASN A 220 6.22 9.50 2.05
CA ASN A 220 6.04 8.26 1.29
C ASN A 220 6.24 8.48 -0.22
N VAL A 221 6.63 7.42 -0.95
CA VAL A 221 6.81 7.41 -2.40
C VAL A 221 5.77 6.50 -3.05
N ALA A 222 5.23 6.93 -4.19
CA ALA A 222 4.14 6.27 -4.91
C ALA A 222 4.61 5.10 -5.80
N ALA A 223 5.48 4.24 -5.29
CA ALA A 223 6.14 3.17 -6.04
C ALA A 223 6.68 2.08 -5.11
N ASN A 224 6.97 0.90 -5.69
CA ASN A 224 7.84 -0.08 -5.06
C ASN A 224 9.20 0.55 -4.79
N THR A 225 9.72 0.39 -3.57
CA THR A 225 10.79 1.24 -3.05
C THR A 225 12.20 0.79 -3.42
N ASN A 226 12.36 -0.29 -4.19
CA ASN A 226 13.69 -0.74 -4.62
C ASN A 226 14.42 0.32 -5.45
N ASN A 227 13.74 0.91 -6.45
CA ASN A 227 14.36 1.98 -7.25
C ASN A 227 14.60 3.23 -6.41
N THR A 228 13.73 3.50 -5.43
CA THR A 228 13.90 4.63 -4.51
C THR A 228 15.14 4.47 -3.65
N VAL A 229 15.39 3.29 -3.06
CA VAL A 229 16.57 3.09 -2.22
C VAL A 229 17.87 3.13 -3.03
N LEU A 230 17.85 2.63 -4.26
CA LEU A 230 18.99 2.74 -5.18
C LEU A 230 19.31 4.21 -5.50
N ALA A 231 18.29 5.01 -5.81
CA ALA A 231 18.47 6.45 -6.07
C ALA A 231 18.97 7.22 -4.82
N VAL A 232 18.51 6.84 -3.62
CA VAL A 232 19.05 7.37 -2.36
C VAL A 232 20.53 7.03 -2.21
N GLY A 233 20.90 5.78 -2.51
CA GLY A 233 22.29 5.33 -2.49
C GLY A 233 23.18 6.10 -3.45
N GLU A 234 22.76 6.27 -4.71
CA GLU A 234 23.50 7.07 -5.69
C GLU A 234 23.68 8.51 -5.23
N ARG A 235 22.60 9.12 -4.72
CA ARG A 235 22.68 10.49 -4.21
C ARG A 235 23.63 10.62 -3.01
N ALA A 236 23.65 9.62 -2.14
CA ALA A 236 24.57 9.59 -1.01
C ALA A 236 26.03 9.50 -1.47
N VAL A 237 26.32 8.71 -2.49
CA VAL A 237 27.67 8.61 -3.09
C VAL A 237 28.12 9.97 -3.62
N ASP A 238 27.27 10.68 -4.38
CA ASP A 238 27.59 12.03 -4.87
C ASP A 238 27.95 13.00 -3.74
N ILE A 239 27.16 13.00 -2.66
CA ILE A 239 27.38 13.87 -1.50
C ILE A 239 28.71 13.54 -0.84
N ILE A 240 28.99 12.25 -0.60
CA ILE A 240 30.21 11.80 0.07
C ILE A 240 31.45 12.07 -0.79
N ILE A 241 31.41 11.78 -2.09
CA ILE A 241 32.51 12.07 -3.03
C ILE A 241 32.82 13.57 -3.00
N LYS A 242 31.80 14.42 -3.10
CA LYS A 242 31.98 15.88 -3.07
C LYS A 242 32.58 16.38 -1.76
N GLU A 243 32.15 15.84 -0.62
CA GLU A 243 32.68 16.22 0.69
C GLU A 243 34.12 15.75 0.91
N LEU A 244 34.49 14.59 0.36
CA LEU A 244 35.84 14.04 0.44
C LEU A 244 36.79 14.58 -0.64
N GLY A 245 36.26 15.27 -1.65
CA GLY A 245 37.06 15.77 -2.78
C GLY A 245 37.60 14.64 -3.68
N LEU A 246 36.83 13.56 -3.85
CA LEU A 246 37.16 12.41 -4.69
C LEU A 246 36.70 12.58 -6.15
#